data_AF-A0A4V2AMB6-F1
#
_entry.id   AF-A0A4V2AMB6-F1
#
_cell.length_a   1.000
_cell.length_b   1.000
_cell.length_c   1.000
_cell.angle_alpha   90.00
_cell.angle_beta   90.00
_cell.angle_gamma   90.00
#
_symmetry.space_group_name_H-M   'P 1'
#
loop_
_entity.id
_entity.type
_entity.pdbx_description
1 polymer ?
#
loop_
_entity_poly.entity_id
_entity_poly.type
_entity_poly.pdbx_seq_one_letter_code
_entity_poly.pdbx_strand_id
1 'polypeptide(L)' 'ASKPDFAIPMYEKMIGQLEKDLGKKIQTGIFGADMKVALLNDGPVTIVIDSKNKE' A
#
# COMPACT_ATOMS: atom_id res chain seq x y z
N ALA A 1 -11.75 -2.65 -9.25
CA ALA A 1 -10.70 -1.62 -9.02
C ALA A 1 -11.26 -0.25 -9.38
N SER A 2 -10.79 0.82 -8.73
CA SER A 2 -11.19 2.20 -9.04
C SER A 2 -10.46 2.74 -10.28
N LYS A 3 -11.00 3.79 -10.91
CA LYS A 3 -10.35 4.48 -12.04
C LYS A 3 -9.05 5.16 -11.60
N PRO A 4 -8.05 5.31 -12.49
CA PRO A 4 -6.76 5.93 -12.17
C PRO A 4 -6.89 7.30 -11.49
N ASP A 5 -7.76 8.16 -12.00
CA ASP A 5 -7.99 9.53 -11.48
C ASP A 5 -8.39 9.57 -10.00
N PHE A 6 -9.03 8.49 -9.51
CA PHE A 6 -9.38 8.35 -8.10
C PHE A 6 -8.34 7.50 -7.34
N ALA A 7 -7.80 6.46 -7.97
CA ALA A 7 -6.89 5.51 -7.33
C ALA A 7 -5.53 6.13 -7.01
N ILE A 8 -4.97 6.97 -7.89
CA ILE A 8 -3.66 7.60 -7.69
C ILE A 8 -3.68 8.56 -6.48
N PRO A 9 -4.61 9.52 -6.38
CA PRO A 9 -4.65 10.42 -5.22
C PRO A 9 -4.90 9.68 -3.90
N MET A 10 -5.70 8.61 -3.92
CA MET A 10 -5.96 7.80 -2.73
C MET A 10 -4.72 7.01 -2.29
N TYR A 11 -3.95 6.47 -3.23
CA TYR A 11 -2.67 5.80 -2.97
C TYR A 11 -1.66 6.78 -2.35
N GLU A 12 -1.50 7.96 -2.93
CA GLU A 12 -0.58 9.00 -2.42
C GLU A 12 -1.00 9.49 -1.02
N LYS A 13 -2.30 9.69 -0.80
CA LYS A 13 -2.83 10.07 0.52
C LYS A 13 -2.55 9.01 1.59
N MET A 14 -2.70 7.73 1.24
CA MET A 14 -2.40 6.62 2.15
C MET A 14 -0.92 6.64 2.56
N ILE A 15 -0.01 6.83 1.60
CA ILE A 15 1.43 6.94 1.87
C ILE A 15 1.70 8.08 2.86
N GLY A 16 1.20 9.28 2.59
CA GLY A 16 1.39 10.44 3.47
C GLY A 16 0.86 10.22 4.88
N GLN A 17 -0.29 9.55 5.00
CA GLN A 17 -0.87 9.21 6.30
C GLN A 17 0.02 8.20 7.08
N LEU A 18 0.49 7.14 6.42
CA LEU A 18 1.36 6.14 7.04
C LEU A 18 2.72 6.70 7.44
N GLU A 19 3.31 7.58 6.61
CA GLU A 19 4.57 8.25 6.96
C GLU A 19 4.42 9.12 8.21
N LYS A 20 3.28 9.81 8.33
CA LYS A 20 2.96 10.62 9.50
C LYS A 20 2.79 9.76 10.74
N ASP A 21 2.01 8.68 10.64
CA ASP A 21 1.70 7.80 11.78
C ASP A 21 2.93 7.04 12.28
N LEU A 22 3.83 6.66 11.37
CA LEU A 22 5.09 5.99 11.71
C LEU A 22 6.23 6.96 12.05
N GLY A 23 6.05 8.26 11.79
CA GLY A 23 7.07 9.29 12.01
C GLY A 23 8.31 9.15 11.13
N LYS A 24 8.22 8.42 10.01
CA LYS A 24 9.35 8.16 9.10
C LYS A 24 8.89 7.98 7.67
N LYS A 25 9.82 8.16 6.73
CA LYS A 25 9.60 7.84 5.32
C LYS A 25 9.40 6.34 5.15
N ILE A 26 8.39 5.97 4.37
CA ILE A 26 8.12 4.58 4.00
C ILE A 26 8.62 4.33 2.58
N GLN A 27 8.89 3.07 2.25
CA GLN A 27 9.25 2.68 0.90
C GLN A 27 7.99 2.35 0.09
N THR A 28 7.97 2.78 -1.16
CA THR A 28 6.82 2.63 -2.07
C THR A 28 7.28 2.21 -3.46
N GLY A 29 6.36 1.66 -4.26
CA GLY A 29 6.58 1.42 -5.69
C GLY A 29 6.12 2.60 -6.55
N ILE A 30 5.90 2.33 -7.83
CA ILE A 30 5.37 3.28 -8.82
C ILE A 30 3.98 2.80 -9.26
N PHE A 31 2.96 3.66 -9.13
CA PHE A 31 1.60 3.31 -9.53
C PHE A 31 1.50 3.12 -11.05
N GLY A 32 0.90 1.99 -11.48
CA GLY A 32 0.66 1.70 -12.89
C GLY A 32 1.90 1.28 -13.71
N ALA A 33 3.06 1.15 -13.08
CA ALA A 33 4.26 0.63 -13.72
C ALA A 33 4.33 -0.90 -13.67
N ASP A 34 4.99 -1.51 -14.66
CA ASP A 34 5.42 -2.92 -14.55
C ASP A 34 6.54 -3.02 -13.52
N MET A 35 6.33 -3.80 -12.46
CA MET A 35 7.23 -3.89 -11.32
C MET A 35 7.60 -5.33 -11.00
N LYS A 36 8.91 -5.57 -10.84
CA LYS A 36 9.45 -6.83 -10.31
C LYS A 36 9.77 -6.65 -8.83
N VAL A 37 8.85 -7.05 -7.96
CA VAL A 37 8.99 -6.92 -6.50
C VAL A 37 9.53 -8.22 -5.92
N ALA A 38 10.70 -8.16 -5.28
CA ALA A 38 11.22 -9.28 -4.49
C ALA A 38 10.58 -9.27 -3.10
N LEU A 39 10.05 -10.42 -2.68
CA LEU A 39 9.43 -10.61 -1.35
C LEU A 39 10.14 -11.77 -0.64
N LEU A 40 10.86 -11.46 0.44
CA LEU A 40 11.47 -12.46 1.32
C LEU A 40 10.71 -12.45 2.64
N ASN A 41 9.93 -13.50 2.90
CA ASN A 41 9.17 -13.66 4.13
C ASN A 41 10.00 -14.43 5.16
N ASP A 42 10.25 -13.84 6.33
CA ASP A 42 10.80 -14.53 7.49
C ASP A 42 9.62 -15.04 8.35
N GLY A 43 9.28 -16.33 8.21
CA GLY A 43 7.99 -16.88 8.64
C GLY A 43 7.59 -18.12 7.82
N PRO A 44 6.47 -18.14 7.05
CA PRO A 44 5.68 -17.02 6.53
C PRO A 44 4.28 -16.86 7.19
N VAL A 45 3.90 -15.62 7.47
CA VAL A 45 2.55 -15.23 7.93
C VAL A 45 1.94 -14.27 6.91
N THR A 46 0.71 -14.53 6.46
CA THR A 46 -0.03 -13.65 5.54
C THR A 46 -1.31 -13.20 6.21
N ILE A 47 -1.53 -11.88 6.30
CA ILE A 47 -2.73 -11.28 6.88
C ILE A 47 -3.51 -10.58 5.77
N VAL A 48 -4.80 -10.84 5.68
CA VAL A 48 -5.71 -10.20 4.71
C VAL A 48 -6.63 -9.24 5.47
N ILE A 49 -6.76 -8.01 4.98
CA ILE A 49 -7.60 -6.97 5.59
C ILE A 49 -8.50 -6.37 4.51
N ASP A 50 -9.80 -6.29 4.78
CA ASP A 50 -10.76 -5.58 3.93
C ASP A 50 -11.44 -4.47 4.73
N SER A 51 -11.22 -3.22 4.33
CA SER A 51 -11.84 -2.05 4.98
C SER A 51 -13.38 -2.06 5.03
N LYS A 52 -14.04 -2.80 4.13
CA LYS A 52 -15.49 -2.95 4.09
C LYS A 52 -15.99 -4.11 4.94
N ASN A 53 -15.14 -5.10 5.21
CA ASN A 53 -15.44 -6.24 6.07
C ASN A 53 -14.66 -6.12 7.38
N LYS A 54 -15.27 -5.43 8.36
CA LYS A 54 -14.63 -5.05 9.64
C LYS A 54 -14.83 -6.08 10.76
N GLU A 55 -15.27 -7.29 10.42
CA GLU A 55 -15.45 -8.39 11.37
C GLU A 55 -14.13 -9.10 11.71
#